data_AF-A0A928S3H6-F1
#
_entry.id   AF-A0A928S3H6-F1
#
_cell.length_a   1.000
_cell.length_b   1.000
_cell.length_c   1.000
_cell.angle_alpha   90.00
_cell.angle_beta   90.00
_cell.angle_gamma   90.00
#
_symmetry.space_group_name_H-M   'P 1'
#
loop_
_entity.id
_entity.type
_entity.pdbx_description
1 polymer ?
#
loop_
_entity_poly.entity_id
_entity_poly.type
_entity_poly.pdbx_seq_one_letter_code
_entity_poly.pdbx_strand_id
1 'polypeptide(L)'
;MFAVACITLVLLLARQQPPPAPAPQPADRNRTAAPSQDELEREFQRSLSGVALVGTFRMIGKGLNRDETRLSEPIDERYVISEVSKIVDDSWMIKARIQYADRDVEVPVVVRVAWAGDTPVITLDNVSIPLVGTYSARVMIYRGFYSGCWFGAGYGGIMSGQIMPLNSPPGEPAPSSTKTPEATPTRSDPPAKPADPTPQTPTPQPKQ
;
A
#
# COMPACT_ATOMS: atom_id res chain seq x y z
N MET A 1 81.76 1.38 23.88
CA MET A 1 80.51 2.13 23.57
C MET A 1 80.32 2.11 22.06
N PHE A 2 79.07 2.01 21.57
CA PHE A 2 78.65 1.86 20.16
C PHE A 2 78.54 0.44 19.59
N ALA A 3 77.89 -0.47 20.32
CA ALA A 3 77.40 -1.74 19.77
C ALA A 3 75.96 -2.07 20.24
N VAL A 4 75.14 -1.03 20.46
CA VAL A 4 73.75 -1.16 20.96
C VAL A 4 72.74 -0.40 20.07
N ALA A 5 73.19 0.18 18.95
CA ALA A 5 72.35 1.04 18.11
C ALA A 5 71.76 0.37 16.85
N CYS A 6 72.10 -0.88 16.54
CA CYS A 6 71.63 -1.53 15.29
C CYS A 6 70.48 -2.52 15.45
N ILE A 7 70.12 -2.94 16.69
CA ILE A 7 69.04 -3.93 16.90
C ILE A 7 67.68 -3.25 17.18
N THR A 8 67.64 -1.95 17.45
CA THR A 8 66.38 -1.22 17.66
C THR A 8 65.78 -0.61 16.39
N LEU A 9 66.48 -0.62 15.24
CA LEU A 9 65.93 -0.07 13.99
C LEU A 9 65.16 -1.10 13.13
N VAL A 10 65.33 -2.41 13.35
CA VAL A 10 64.67 -3.44 12.53
C VAL A 10 63.24 -3.77 13.02
N LEU A 11 62.92 -3.51 14.29
CA LEU A 11 61.58 -3.80 14.84
C LEU A 11 60.52 -2.71 14.61
N LEU A 12 60.90 -1.53 14.10
CA LEU A 12 59.95 -0.46 13.78
C LEU A 12 59.43 -0.49 12.32
N LEU A 13 59.96 -1.38 11.46
CA LEU A 13 59.48 -1.56 10.09
C LEU A 13 58.49 -2.72 9.94
N ALA A 14 58.39 -3.63 10.90
CA ALA A 14 57.43 -4.75 10.85
C ALA A 14 55.99 -4.35 11.21
N ARG A 15 55.73 -3.09 11.61
CA ARG A 15 54.40 -2.58 11.97
C ARG A 15 53.64 -1.89 10.84
N GLN A 16 54.22 -1.77 9.63
CA GLN A 16 53.57 -1.11 8.50
C GLN A 16 53.16 -2.07 7.37
N GLN A 17 52.81 -3.31 7.68
CA GLN A 17 52.06 -4.08 6.70
C GLN A 17 50.58 -3.73 6.86
N PRO A 18 49.97 -2.91 5.98
CA PRO A 18 48.53 -2.76 5.96
C PRO A 18 47.92 -4.17 5.86
N PRO A 19 46.78 -4.42 6.52
CA PRO A 19 46.13 -5.72 6.45
C PRO A 19 46.01 -6.12 4.97
N PRO A 20 46.29 -7.40 4.63
CA PRO A 20 46.16 -7.86 3.25
C PRO A 20 44.77 -7.46 2.77
N ALA A 21 44.71 -6.79 1.62
CA ALA A 21 43.45 -6.41 1.00
C ALA A 21 42.54 -7.65 0.98
N PRO A 22 41.25 -7.52 1.33
CA PRO A 22 40.34 -8.65 1.22
C PRO A 22 40.48 -9.22 -0.17
N ALA A 23 40.78 -10.52 -0.27
CA ALA A 23 40.83 -11.21 -1.54
C ALA A 23 39.56 -10.85 -2.34
N PRO A 24 39.62 -10.67 -3.67
CA PRO A 24 38.43 -10.49 -4.48
C PRO A 24 37.49 -11.65 -4.14
N GLN A 25 36.46 -11.37 -3.36
CA GLN A 25 35.45 -12.38 -3.08
C GLN A 25 34.91 -12.77 -4.46
N PRO A 26 34.91 -14.06 -4.83
CA PRO A 26 34.27 -14.48 -6.06
C PRO A 26 32.86 -13.91 -6.00
N ALA A 27 32.58 -12.96 -6.90
CA ALA A 27 31.31 -12.29 -6.96
C ALA A 27 30.25 -13.38 -6.93
N ASP A 28 29.40 -13.33 -5.92
CA ASP A 28 28.30 -14.26 -5.72
C ASP A 28 27.44 -14.24 -6.99
N ARG A 29 27.71 -15.19 -7.90
CA ARG A 29 27.07 -15.31 -9.21
C ARG A 29 25.60 -15.70 -9.09
N ASN A 30 25.08 -15.79 -7.87
CA ASN A 30 23.73 -16.25 -7.59
C ASN A 30 22.91 -15.27 -6.73
N ARG A 31 23.33 -14.00 -6.60
CA ARG A 31 22.40 -12.94 -6.20
C ARG A 31 21.46 -12.69 -7.37
N THR A 32 20.22 -13.17 -7.27
CA THR A 32 19.13 -12.77 -8.18
C THR A 32 19.17 -11.25 -8.30
N ALA A 33 19.44 -10.74 -9.50
CA ALA A 33 19.51 -9.30 -9.73
C ALA A 33 18.15 -8.68 -9.33
N ALA A 34 18.20 -7.50 -8.71
CA ALA A 34 16.98 -6.73 -8.47
C ALA A 34 16.25 -6.51 -9.82
N PRO A 35 14.91 -6.50 -9.83
CA PRO A 35 14.15 -6.27 -11.05
C PRO A 35 14.56 -4.94 -11.68
N SER A 36 14.68 -4.93 -13.01
CA SER A 36 14.91 -3.72 -13.77
C SER A 36 13.69 -2.79 -13.71
N GLN A 37 13.92 -1.50 -13.96
CA GLN A 37 12.83 -0.51 -13.99
C GLN A 37 11.72 -0.91 -14.96
N ASP A 38 12.07 -1.39 -16.16
CA ASP A 38 11.09 -1.81 -17.16
C ASP A 38 10.24 -3.01 -16.69
N GLU A 39 10.82 -3.93 -15.90
CA GLU A 39 10.07 -5.05 -15.33
C GLU A 39 9.09 -4.57 -14.27
N LEU A 40 9.52 -3.66 -13.40
CA LEU A 40 8.69 -3.04 -12.38
C LEU A 40 7.51 -2.28 -13.00
N GLU A 41 7.78 -1.50 -14.05
CA GLU A 41 6.75 -0.72 -14.75
C GLU A 41 5.74 -1.60 -15.49
N ARG A 42 6.21 -2.67 -16.15
CA ARG A 42 5.31 -3.67 -16.75
C ARG A 42 4.44 -4.35 -15.69
N GLU A 43 5.01 -4.66 -14.53
CA GLU A 43 4.26 -5.25 -13.42
C GLU A 43 3.21 -4.29 -12.87
N PHE A 44 3.57 -3.02 -12.66
CA PHE A 44 2.64 -1.99 -12.23
C PHE A 44 1.47 -1.83 -13.20
N GLN A 45 1.77 -1.74 -14.50
CA GLN A 45 0.74 -1.65 -15.54
C GLN A 45 -0.21 -2.86 -15.53
N ARG A 46 0.37 -4.07 -15.47
CA ARG A 46 -0.38 -5.32 -15.51
C ARG A 46 -1.23 -5.54 -14.26
N SER A 47 -0.67 -5.26 -13.08
CA SER A 47 -1.32 -5.54 -11.79
C SER A 47 -2.46 -4.58 -11.45
N LEU A 48 -2.49 -3.40 -12.07
CA LEU A 48 -3.53 -2.40 -11.84
C LEU A 48 -4.52 -2.23 -13.02
N SER A 49 -4.29 -2.87 -14.16
CA SER A 49 -5.26 -2.83 -15.26
C SER A 49 -6.36 -3.89 -15.05
N GLY A 50 -7.63 -3.49 -15.20
CA GLY A 50 -8.78 -4.40 -15.08
C GLY A 50 -9.05 -4.87 -13.64
N VAL A 51 -8.90 -3.97 -12.66
CA VAL A 51 -9.08 -4.27 -11.23
C VAL A 51 -10.08 -3.32 -10.57
N ALA A 52 -10.58 -3.71 -9.39
CA ALA A 52 -11.26 -2.84 -8.45
C ALA A 52 -10.37 -2.63 -7.21
N LEU A 53 -10.19 -1.37 -6.82
CA LEU A 53 -9.70 -0.99 -5.50
C LEU A 53 -10.90 -1.00 -4.56
N VAL A 54 -10.89 -1.89 -3.57
CA VAL A 54 -11.98 -2.05 -2.59
C VAL A 54 -11.41 -1.82 -1.20
N GLY A 55 -11.90 -0.80 -0.50
CA GLY A 55 -11.31 -0.40 0.77
C GLY A 55 -12.17 0.56 1.56
N THR A 56 -11.49 1.29 2.43
CA THR A 56 -12.10 2.33 3.25
C THR A 56 -11.22 3.57 3.28
N PHE A 57 -11.84 4.74 3.41
CA PHE A 57 -11.14 5.97 3.76
C PHE A 57 -11.62 6.51 5.10
N ARG A 58 -10.77 7.30 5.74
CA ARG A 58 -11.09 8.03 6.97
C ARG A 58 -10.67 9.48 6.80
N MET A 59 -11.60 10.39 7.11
CA MET A 59 -11.39 11.83 7.00
C MET A 59 -10.69 12.35 8.25
N ILE A 60 -9.83 13.35 8.10
CA ILE A 60 -9.36 14.15 9.23
C ILE A 60 -10.55 15.01 9.70
N GLY A 61 -10.80 15.07 11.02
CA GLY A 61 -11.89 15.87 11.59
C GLY A 61 -11.85 17.34 11.14
N LYS A 62 -13.02 17.97 10.98
CA LYS A 62 -13.10 19.40 10.66
C LYS A 62 -12.58 20.22 11.84
N GLY A 63 -11.65 21.14 11.59
CA GLY A 63 -11.39 22.26 12.50
C GLY A 63 -9.95 22.78 12.63
N LEU A 64 -8.91 22.17 12.05
CA LEU A 64 -7.49 22.55 12.22
C LEU A 64 -7.10 23.19 13.58
N ASN A 65 -7.64 22.73 14.70
CA ASN A 65 -7.09 22.97 16.01
C ASN A 65 -6.19 21.80 16.42
N ARG A 66 -5.16 22.11 17.18
CA ARG A 66 -3.95 21.30 17.42
C ARG A 66 -4.18 19.90 18.04
N ASP A 67 -5.40 19.58 18.46
CA ASP A 67 -5.82 18.29 19.03
C ASP A 67 -6.54 17.37 18.01
N GLU A 68 -6.60 17.75 16.73
CA GLU A 68 -7.39 17.09 15.68
C GLU A 68 -6.65 16.01 14.87
N THR A 69 -5.87 15.16 15.53
CA THR A 69 -5.33 13.92 14.91
C THR A 69 -6.35 12.79 14.85
N ARG A 70 -7.64 13.05 15.17
CA ARG A 70 -8.68 12.00 15.15
C ARG A 70 -9.25 11.82 13.75
N LEU A 71 -9.10 10.60 13.24
CA LEU A 71 -9.74 10.14 12.01
C LEU A 71 -11.23 9.87 12.26
N SER A 72 -12.06 10.09 11.24
CA SER A 72 -13.45 9.65 11.23
C SER A 72 -13.55 8.12 11.31
N GLU A 73 -14.76 7.63 11.53
CA GLU A 73 -15.08 6.23 11.25
C GLU A 73 -14.73 5.88 9.78
N PRO A 74 -14.36 4.62 9.49
CA PRO A 74 -14.16 4.13 8.14
C PRO A 74 -15.40 4.33 7.28
N ILE A 75 -15.20 4.83 6.06
CA ILE A 75 -16.23 4.92 5.03
C ILE A 75 -15.78 4.03 3.89
N ASP A 76 -16.64 3.10 3.46
CA ASP A 76 -16.36 2.20 2.35
C ASP A 76 -16.16 2.99 1.04
N GLU A 77 -15.16 2.57 0.26
CA GLU A 77 -14.90 3.09 -1.08
C GLU A 77 -14.62 1.97 -2.08
N ARG A 78 -14.94 2.26 -3.34
CA ARG A 78 -14.65 1.39 -4.46
C ARG A 78 -14.32 2.19 -5.71
N TYR A 79 -13.18 1.91 -6.31
CA TYR A 79 -12.77 2.46 -7.61
C TYR A 79 -12.49 1.33 -8.58
N VAL A 80 -12.92 1.48 -9.83
CA VAL A 80 -12.59 0.53 -10.90
C VAL A 80 -11.52 1.14 -11.77
N ILE A 81 -10.40 0.45 -11.97
CA ILE A 81 -9.36 0.84 -12.91
C ILE A 81 -9.50 -0.04 -14.15
N SER A 82 -9.90 0.57 -15.26
CA SER A 82 -10.06 -0.14 -16.53
C SER A 82 -8.70 -0.36 -17.22
N GLU A 83 -7.83 0.64 -17.17
CA GLU A 83 -6.54 0.61 -17.86
C GLU A 83 -5.50 1.49 -17.16
N VAL A 84 -4.26 1.00 -17.11
CA VAL A 84 -3.07 1.77 -16.76
C VAL A 84 -2.15 1.79 -17.98
N SER A 85 -1.56 2.94 -18.29
CA SER A 85 -0.58 3.06 -19.37
C SER A 85 0.50 4.09 -19.05
N LYS A 86 1.75 3.78 -19.40
CA LYS A 86 2.86 4.73 -19.30
C LYS A 86 2.72 5.80 -20.38
N ILE A 87 2.94 7.06 -20.03
CA ILE A 87 2.99 8.18 -20.99
C ILE A 87 4.44 8.45 -21.37
N VAL A 88 5.22 8.96 -20.40
CA VAL A 88 6.63 9.34 -20.54
C VAL A 88 7.26 9.40 -19.15
N ASP A 89 8.55 9.08 -19.03
CA ASP A 89 9.30 9.13 -17.76
C ASP A 89 8.56 8.45 -16.59
N ASP A 90 8.17 9.19 -15.57
CA ASP A 90 7.40 8.70 -14.42
C ASP A 90 5.92 9.09 -14.47
N SER A 91 5.44 9.57 -15.61
CA SER A 91 4.05 9.97 -15.86
C SER A 91 3.24 8.81 -16.42
N TRP A 92 2.09 8.56 -15.80
CA TRP A 92 1.18 7.46 -16.09
C TRP A 92 -0.25 7.96 -16.27
N MET A 93 -0.99 7.33 -17.17
CA MET A 93 -2.43 7.50 -17.31
C MET A 93 -3.14 6.34 -16.61
N ILE A 94 -4.05 6.65 -15.70
CA ILE A 94 -4.96 5.69 -15.07
C ILE A 94 -6.39 6.04 -15.49
N LYS A 95 -7.05 5.14 -16.21
CA LYS A 95 -8.48 5.27 -16.49
C LYS A 95 -9.26 4.67 -15.33
N ALA A 96 -9.88 5.55 -14.54
CA ALA A 96 -10.61 5.15 -13.35
C ALA A 96 -12.09 5.52 -13.47
N ARG A 97 -12.96 4.58 -13.10
CA ARG A 97 -14.37 4.84 -12.85
C ARG A 97 -14.58 5.06 -11.36
N ILE A 98 -15.01 6.26 -11.03
CA ILE A 98 -15.23 6.74 -9.67
C ILE A 98 -16.72 6.69 -9.38
N GLN A 99 -17.09 5.92 -8.36
CA GLN A 99 -18.47 5.79 -7.89
C GLN A 99 -18.57 6.36 -6.48
N TYR A 100 -19.22 7.52 -6.34
CA TYR A 100 -19.42 8.16 -5.05
C TYR A 100 -20.74 8.94 -5.02
N ALA A 101 -21.55 8.70 -4.00
CA ALA A 101 -22.92 9.23 -3.89
C ALA A 101 -23.69 8.99 -5.21
N ASP A 102 -24.20 10.05 -5.84
CA ASP A 102 -24.95 9.98 -7.09
C ASP A 102 -24.06 10.16 -8.34
N ARG A 103 -22.73 10.10 -8.18
CA ARG A 103 -21.76 10.27 -9.25
C ARG A 103 -21.18 8.94 -9.67
N ASP A 104 -21.26 8.68 -10.97
CA ASP A 104 -20.60 7.57 -11.63
C ASP A 104 -19.94 8.10 -12.89
N VAL A 105 -18.63 8.32 -12.83
CA VAL A 105 -17.86 8.95 -13.91
C VAL A 105 -16.60 8.16 -14.19
N GLU A 106 -16.32 7.92 -15.47
CA GLU A 106 -15.01 7.43 -15.92
C GLU A 106 -14.14 8.62 -16.30
N VAL A 107 -12.98 8.73 -15.65
CA VAL A 107 -12.06 9.85 -15.82
C VAL A 107 -10.64 9.35 -16.08
N PRO A 108 -9.94 9.91 -17.07
CA PRO A 108 -8.50 9.72 -17.21
C PRO A 108 -7.78 10.57 -16.15
N VAL A 109 -6.97 9.91 -15.32
CA VAL A 109 -6.15 10.57 -14.29
C VAL A 109 -4.69 10.41 -14.66
N VAL A 110 -4.04 11.55 -14.96
CA VAL A 110 -2.58 11.58 -15.14
C VAL A 110 -1.93 11.69 -13.77
N VAL A 111 -1.07 10.72 -13.44
CA VAL A 111 -0.37 10.63 -12.16
C VAL A 111 1.12 10.44 -12.36
N ARG A 112 1.89 10.81 -11.35
CA ARG A 112 3.30 10.45 -11.26
C ARG A 112 3.44 9.13 -10.47
N VAL A 113 4.37 8.26 -10.86
CA VAL A 113 4.69 7.04 -10.09
C VAL A 113 6.15 7.11 -9.63
N ALA A 114 6.33 7.33 -8.33
CA ALA A 114 7.64 7.26 -7.68
C ALA A 114 7.89 5.83 -7.16
N TRP A 115 9.15 5.41 -7.11
CA TRP A 115 9.53 4.06 -6.69
C TRP A 115 10.28 4.09 -5.36
N ALA A 116 9.81 3.31 -4.38
CA ALA A 116 10.49 3.02 -3.13
C ALA A 116 11.09 1.61 -3.20
N GLY A 117 12.28 1.49 -3.79
CA GLY A 117 12.81 0.18 -4.18
C GLY A 117 11.99 -0.40 -5.33
N ASP A 118 11.37 -1.56 -5.13
CA ASP A 118 10.49 -2.24 -6.09
C ASP A 118 9.00 -1.87 -5.93
N THR A 119 8.68 -0.95 -5.02
CA THR A 119 7.30 -0.64 -4.62
C THR A 119 6.84 0.68 -5.25
N PRO A 120 5.78 0.70 -6.08
CA PRO A 120 5.28 1.91 -6.69
C PRO A 120 4.42 2.74 -5.72
N VAL A 121 4.61 4.06 -5.78
CA VAL A 121 3.85 5.07 -5.05
C VAL A 121 3.24 6.05 -6.05
N ILE A 122 1.93 5.95 -6.23
CA ILE A 122 1.15 6.88 -7.04
C ILE A 122 1.14 8.23 -6.31
N THR A 123 1.57 9.27 -7.00
CA THR A 123 1.77 10.61 -6.47
C THR A 123 0.98 11.62 -7.28
N LEU A 124 0.18 12.42 -6.59
CA LEU A 124 -0.45 13.61 -7.13
C LEU A 124 -0.01 14.82 -6.30
N ASP A 125 0.32 15.91 -6.97
CA ASP A 125 0.67 17.20 -6.34
C ASP A 125 -0.22 18.30 -6.96
N ASN A 126 -1.34 18.61 -6.29
CA ASN A 126 -2.35 19.57 -6.73
C ASN A 126 -2.84 19.35 -8.17
N VAL A 127 -3.13 18.10 -8.52
CA VAL A 127 -3.61 17.71 -9.85
C VAL A 127 -5.11 17.96 -9.95
N SER A 128 -5.52 18.74 -10.96
CA SER A 128 -6.93 18.90 -11.30
C SER A 128 -7.43 17.69 -12.09
N ILE A 129 -8.34 16.94 -11.50
CA ILE A 129 -9.02 15.81 -12.12
C ILE A 129 -10.37 16.30 -12.65
N PRO A 130 -10.66 16.12 -13.95
CA PRO A 130 -11.93 16.53 -14.54
C PRO A 130 -13.13 16.01 -13.73
N LEU A 131 -14.14 16.86 -13.54
CA LEU A 131 -15.43 16.55 -12.90
C LEU A 131 -15.39 16.25 -11.39
N VAL A 132 -14.24 15.97 -10.79
CA VAL A 132 -14.15 15.52 -9.38
C VAL A 132 -13.34 16.43 -8.46
N GLY A 133 -12.52 17.35 -9.00
CA GLY A 133 -11.83 18.39 -8.22
C GLY A 133 -10.30 18.37 -8.34
N THR A 134 -9.61 19.04 -7.42
CA THR A 134 -8.13 19.09 -7.39
C THR A 134 -7.60 18.41 -6.14
N TYR A 135 -6.61 17.55 -6.32
CA TYR A 135 -6.14 16.65 -5.25
C TYR A 135 -4.61 16.54 -5.21
N SER A 136 -4.10 16.35 -4.00
CA SER A 136 -2.77 15.80 -3.73
C SER A 136 -2.91 14.43 -3.07
N ALA A 137 -2.06 13.47 -3.41
CA ALA A 137 -2.08 12.15 -2.77
C ALA A 137 -0.70 11.47 -2.82
N ARG A 138 -0.50 10.51 -1.92
CA ARG A 138 0.56 9.49 -2.00
C ARG A 138 -0.08 8.14 -1.67
N VAL A 139 -0.16 7.25 -2.65
CA VAL A 139 -0.78 5.93 -2.51
C VAL A 139 0.22 4.87 -2.91
N MET A 140 0.66 4.08 -1.93
CA MET A 140 1.56 2.95 -2.12
C MET A 140 0.75 1.74 -2.58
N ILE A 141 1.28 1.01 -3.55
CA ILE A 141 0.73 -0.25 -4.05
C ILE A 141 1.69 -1.37 -3.67
N TYR A 142 1.26 -2.30 -2.82
CA TYR A 142 2.13 -3.35 -2.32
C TYR A 142 1.37 -4.64 -2.05
N ARG A 143 1.82 -5.74 -2.67
CA ARG A 143 1.29 -7.12 -2.47
C ARG A 143 -0.24 -7.24 -2.57
N GLY A 144 -0.86 -6.59 -3.55
CA GLY A 144 -2.31 -6.63 -3.76
C GLY A 144 -3.11 -5.71 -2.83
N PHE A 145 -2.44 -4.83 -2.10
CA PHE A 145 -3.05 -3.79 -1.28
C PHE A 145 -2.68 -2.41 -1.80
N TYR A 146 -3.52 -1.43 -1.52
CA TYR A 146 -3.18 -0.02 -1.62
C TYR A 146 -3.33 0.64 -0.25
N SER A 147 -2.49 1.64 0.03
CA SER A 147 -2.59 2.44 1.25
C SER A 147 -1.94 3.80 1.05
N GLY A 148 -2.56 4.85 1.59
CA GLY A 148 -2.07 6.20 1.35
C GLY A 148 -2.82 7.30 2.06
N CYS A 149 -2.39 8.53 1.76
CA CYS A 149 -3.06 9.76 2.16
C CYS A 149 -3.48 10.57 0.94
N TRP A 150 -4.52 11.38 1.12
CA TRP A 150 -5.07 12.22 0.06
C TRP A 150 -5.65 13.51 0.66
N PHE A 151 -5.59 14.60 -0.11
CA PHE A 151 -5.99 15.93 0.31
C PHE A 151 -6.63 16.69 -0.85
N GLY A 152 -7.78 17.28 -0.61
CA GLY A 152 -8.47 18.24 -1.48
C GLY A 152 -8.56 19.62 -0.82
N ALA A 153 -9.51 20.45 -1.28
CA ALA A 153 -9.68 21.81 -0.79
C ALA A 153 -10.30 21.85 0.63
N GLY A 154 -9.47 21.82 1.67
CA GLY A 154 -9.89 21.90 3.07
C GLY A 154 -10.43 20.59 3.66
N TYR A 155 -10.19 19.47 2.98
CA TYR A 155 -10.53 18.13 3.43
C TYR A 155 -9.45 17.14 2.98
N GLY A 156 -9.37 16.00 3.64
CA GLY A 156 -8.39 14.97 3.34
C GLY A 156 -8.44 13.86 4.37
N GLY A 157 -7.54 12.89 4.22
CA GLY A 157 -7.60 11.68 5.02
C GLY A 157 -6.56 10.65 4.65
N ILE A 158 -6.80 9.46 5.17
CA ILE A 158 -6.09 8.24 4.79
C ILE A 158 -7.06 7.29 4.10
N MET A 159 -6.53 6.44 3.24
CA MET A 159 -7.27 5.39 2.55
C MET A 159 -6.44 4.11 2.49
N SER A 160 -7.10 2.97 2.52
CA SER A 160 -6.46 1.68 2.34
C SER A 160 -7.45 0.61 1.92
N GLY A 161 -6.99 -0.39 1.18
CA GLY A 161 -7.82 -1.49 0.74
C GLY A 161 -7.07 -2.54 -0.05
N GLN A 162 -7.84 -3.42 -0.70
CA GLN A 162 -7.37 -4.52 -1.53
C GLN A 162 -7.59 -4.22 -3.01
N ILE A 163 -6.74 -4.81 -3.84
CA ILE A 163 -6.80 -4.77 -5.29
C ILE A 163 -7.38 -6.10 -5.76
N MET A 164 -8.59 -6.06 -6.32
CA MET A 164 -9.34 -7.25 -6.73
C MET A 164 -9.48 -7.29 -8.25
N PRO A 165 -9.14 -8.40 -8.93
CA PRO A 165 -9.43 -8.57 -10.35
C PRO A 165 -10.94 -8.42 -10.63
N LEU A 166 -11.31 -7.74 -11.71
CA LEU A 166 -12.73 -7.61 -12.09
C LEU A 166 -13.36 -8.95 -12.53
N ASN A 167 -12.54 -9.98 -12.78
CA ASN A 167 -12.96 -11.31 -13.25
C ASN A 167 -12.82 -12.42 -12.20
N SER A 168 -12.75 -12.12 -10.91
CA SER A 168 -12.88 -13.18 -9.89
C SER A 168 -14.37 -13.42 -9.61
N PRO A 169 -14.91 -14.64 -9.85
CA PRO A 169 -16.20 -15.01 -9.27
C PRO A 169 -16.14 -14.88 -7.74
N PRO A 170 -17.25 -14.56 -7.06
CA PRO A 170 -17.24 -14.40 -5.60
C PRO A 170 -16.83 -15.72 -4.93
N GLY A 171 -15.66 -15.74 -4.30
CA GLY A 171 -15.30 -16.78 -3.32
C GLY A 171 -14.33 -17.88 -3.75
N GLU A 172 -13.25 -17.57 -4.48
CA GLU A 172 -12.08 -18.47 -4.53
C GLU A 172 -10.90 -17.85 -3.75
N PRO A 173 -10.51 -18.41 -2.58
CA PRO A 173 -9.35 -17.95 -1.84
C PRO A 173 -8.06 -18.28 -2.60
N ALA A 174 -7.13 -17.32 -2.61
CA ALA A 174 -5.84 -17.42 -3.28
C ALA A 174 -5.04 -18.69 -2.89
N PRO A 175 -4.21 -19.25 -3.79
CA PRO A 175 -3.46 -20.48 -3.52
C PRO A 175 -2.46 -20.29 -2.37
N SER A 176 -2.72 -20.99 -1.25
CA SER A 176 -1.88 -21.02 -0.06
C SER A 176 -0.61 -21.84 -0.32
N SER A 177 0.56 -21.22 -0.13
CA SER A 177 1.84 -21.94 -0.04
C SER A 177 2.09 -22.43 1.40
N THR A 178 1.96 -23.75 1.56
CA THR A 178 2.81 -24.67 2.34
C THR A 178 2.91 -24.55 3.88
N LYS A 179 2.23 -25.53 4.54
CA LYS A 179 2.59 -26.42 5.69
C LYS A 179 3.32 -25.87 6.94
N THR A 180 2.75 -26.14 8.12
CA THR A 180 3.35 -26.73 9.37
C THR A 180 2.22 -26.93 10.42
N PRO A 181 2.27 -27.95 11.32
CA PRO A 181 1.09 -28.74 11.70
C PRO A 181 0.34 -28.33 12.98
N GLU A 182 -0.95 -28.67 12.96
CA GLU A 182 -1.82 -29.20 14.02
C GLU A 182 -1.82 -28.53 15.42
N ALA A 183 -2.97 -27.95 15.75
CA ALA A 183 -3.58 -28.11 17.07
C ALA A 183 -5.10 -28.19 16.91
N THR A 184 -5.66 -29.36 17.23
CA THR A 184 -7.10 -29.61 17.35
C THR A 184 -7.68 -28.82 18.52
N PRO A 185 -8.88 -28.23 18.36
CA PRO A 185 -9.82 -28.27 19.46
C PRO A 185 -11.21 -28.75 19.01
N THR A 186 -11.63 -29.83 19.68
CA THR A 186 -12.97 -30.18 20.15
C THR A 186 -14.14 -29.30 19.69
N ARG A 187 -15.02 -29.95 18.92
CA ARG A 187 -16.39 -29.55 18.60
C ARG A 187 -17.22 -29.35 19.87
N SER A 188 -17.87 -28.20 19.98
CA SER A 188 -19.04 -28.00 20.84
C SER A 188 -20.03 -27.18 20.02
N ASP A 189 -21.17 -27.79 19.71
CA ASP A 189 -22.23 -27.19 18.89
C ASP A 189 -22.82 -25.93 19.59
N PRO A 190 -23.21 -24.88 18.84
CA PRO A 190 -23.91 -23.72 19.41
C PRO A 190 -25.39 -24.04 19.68
N PRO A 191 -26.00 -23.49 20.75
CA PRO A 191 -27.42 -23.66 21.01
C PRO A 191 -28.29 -22.84 20.04
N ALA A 192 -29.48 -23.38 19.76
CA ALA A 192 -30.48 -22.84 18.86
C ALA A 192 -30.97 -21.43 19.23
N LYS A 193 -31.29 -20.66 18.19
CA LYS A 193 -31.86 -19.30 18.19
C LYS A 193 -33.22 -19.24 18.92
N PRO A 194 -33.45 -18.32 19.87
CA PRO A 194 -34.79 -18.05 20.38
C PRO A 194 -35.65 -17.28 19.36
N ALA A 195 -36.94 -17.62 19.32
CA ALA A 195 -37.96 -17.06 18.46
C ALA A 195 -38.30 -15.59 18.80
N ASP A 196 -38.75 -14.88 17.76
CA ASP A 196 -39.21 -13.49 17.77
C ASP A 196 -40.47 -13.30 18.65
N PRO A 197 -40.57 -12.23 19.48
CA PRO A 197 -41.82 -11.89 20.14
C PRO A 197 -42.73 -11.03 19.25
N THR A 198 -43.99 -11.48 19.14
CA THR A 198 -45.13 -10.87 18.46
C THR A 198 -45.34 -9.37 18.76
N PRO A 199 -45.82 -8.55 17.79
CA PRO A 199 -46.02 -7.11 17.98
C PRO A 199 -47.11 -6.78 19.01
N GLN A 200 -46.79 -5.86 19.94
CA GLN A 200 -47.76 -5.26 20.85
C GLN A 200 -48.39 -4.01 20.22
N THR A 201 -49.72 -3.96 20.23
CA THR A 201 -50.54 -2.81 19.80
C THR A 201 -50.36 -1.63 20.79
N PRO A 202 -50.13 -0.39 20.32
CA PRO A 202 -50.00 0.76 21.20
C PRO A 202 -51.35 1.28 21.72
N THR A 203 -51.45 1.42 23.04
CA THR A 203 -52.52 2.13 23.77
C THR A 203 -52.38 3.66 23.59
N PRO A 204 -53.46 4.41 23.31
CA PRO A 204 -53.38 5.86 23.12
C PRO A 204 -53.19 6.63 24.44
N GLN A 205 -52.26 7.58 24.46
CA GLN A 205 -52.09 8.56 25.54
C GLN A 205 -53.12 9.72 25.44
N PRO A 206 -53.51 10.32 26.58
CA PRO A 206 -54.47 11.42 26.63
C PRO A 206 -53.83 12.75 26.19
N LYS A 207 -54.64 13.57 25.51
CA LYS A 207 -54.28 14.92 25.04
C LYS A 207 -54.05 15.89 26.21
N GLN A 208 -52.98 16.68 26.12
CA GLN A 208 -52.88 18.00 26.76
C GLN A 208 -53.00 19.08 25.70
#